data_AF-S7PLJ0-F1
#
_entry.id   AF-S7PLJ0-F1
#
_cell.length_a   1.000
_cell.length_b   1.000
_cell.length_c   1.000
_cell.angle_alpha   90.00
_cell.angle_beta   90.00
_cell.angle_gamma   90.00
#
_symmetry.space_group_name_H-M   'P 1'
#
loop_
_entity.id
_entity.type
_entity.pdbx_description
1 polymer ?
#
loop_
_entity_poly.entity_id
_entity_poly.type
_entity_poly.pdbx_seq_one_letter_code
_entity_poly.pdbx_strand_id
1 'polypeptide(L)'
;MAELQQLQEFEIPTGREALRGNHSALLRVADYCEDNYAQATDKRKALEETMAFTTQALASVAYQVGNLAGNTLRMLDLQAVALRQVEARVSTLGQKLGNSQLNLLIFVAVSVLGLAAPSDEVLPEGKALSFSDFYPA
;
A
#
# COMPACT_ATOMS: atom_id res chain seq x y z
N MET A 1 7.03 4.97 -6.11
CA MET A 1 6.76 6.09 -5.19
C MET A 1 5.87 7.16 -5.83
N ALA A 2 6.14 7.62 -7.06
CA ALA A 2 5.26 8.59 -7.75
C ALA A 2 3.80 8.12 -7.91
N GLU A 3 3.58 6.86 -8.30
CA GLU A 3 2.22 6.28 -8.43
C GLU A 3 1.46 6.25 -7.09
N LEU A 4 2.16 5.93 -5.98
CA LEU A 4 1.56 5.92 -4.65
C LEU A 4 1.11 7.34 -4.23
N GLN A 5 1.96 8.34 -4.45
CA GLN A 5 1.62 9.74 -4.16
C GLN A 5 0.46 10.22 -5.01
N GLN A 6 0.44 9.91 -6.30
CA GLN A 6 -0.67 10.26 -7.19
C GLN A 6 -2.00 9.66 -6.69
N LEU A 7 -2.00 8.38 -6.30
CA LEU A 7 -3.19 7.74 -5.75
C LEU A 7 -3.65 8.41 -4.45
N GLN A 8 -2.72 8.69 -3.53
CA GLN A 8 -3.02 9.25 -2.21
C GLN A 8 -3.44 10.72 -2.24
N GLU A 9 -2.74 11.54 -3.00
CA GLU A 9 -2.89 12.99 -3.00
C GLU A 9 -3.97 13.46 -3.99
N PHE A 10 -4.21 12.69 -5.05
CA PHE A 10 -5.11 13.12 -6.13
C PHE A 10 -6.24 12.16 -6.41
N GLU A 11 -5.97 10.92 -6.83
CA GLU A 11 -7.02 10.07 -7.41
C GLU A 11 -8.06 9.60 -6.38
N ILE A 12 -7.62 9.13 -5.21
CA ILE A 12 -8.54 8.68 -4.16
C ILE A 12 -9.33 9.86 -3.58
N PRO A 13 -8.73 11.01 -3.21
CA PRO A 13 -9.48 12.20 -2.78
C PRO A 13 -10.47 12.71 -3.82
N THR A 14 -10.05 12.81 -5.08
CA THR A 14 -10.91 13.28 -6.18
C THR A 14 -12.07 12.32 -6.43
N GLY A 15 -11.81 11.01 -6.43
CA GLY A 15 -12.85 9.99 -6.56
C GLY A 15 -13.87 10.05 -5.41
N ARG A 16 -13.42 10.28 -4.18
CA ARG A 16 -14.31 10.47 -3.01
C ARG A 16 -15.16 11.72 -3.13
N GLU A 17 -14.58 12.84 -3.57
CA GLU A 17 -15.33 14.09 -3.74
C GLU A 17 -16.35 13.99 -4.87
N ALA A 18 -15.98 13.34 -5.98
CA ALA A 18 -16.92 13.03 -7.07
C ALA A 18 -18.10 12.18 -6.59
N LEU A 19 -17.84 11.16 -5.76
CA LEU A 19 -18.89 10.31 -5.17
C LEU A 19 -19.82 11.12 -4.26
N ARG A 20 -19.27 12.03 -3.45
CA ARG A 20 -20.01 12.92 -2.56
C ARG A 20 -20.88 13.91 -3.35
N GLY A 21 -20.31 14.50 -4.40
CA GLY A 21 -21.03 15.36 -5.32
C GLY A 21 -22.18 14.62 -6.02
N ASN A 22 -21.92 13.40 -6.50
CA ASN A 22 -22.93 12.56 -7.14
C ASN A 22 -24.08 12.23 -6.17
N HIS A 23 -23.80 11.86 -4.92
CA HIS A 23 -24.83 11.66 -3.91
C HIS A 23 -25.76 12.88 -3.77
N SER A 24 -25.21 14.10 -3.70
CA SER A 24 -26.03 15.32 -3.63
C SER A 24 -26.85 15.55 -4.91
N ALA A 25 -26.33 15.17 -6.07
CA ALA A 25 -27.04 15.28 -7.34
C ALA A 25 -28.18 14.27 -7.43
N LEU A 26 -27.98 13.04 -6.97
CA LEU A 26 -29.01 11.99 -6.98
C LEU A 26 -30.19 12.33 -6.08
N LEU A 27 -29.97 13.00 -4.95
CA LEU A 27 -31.08 13.52 -4.12
C LEU A 27 -31.95 14.50 -4.91
N ARG A 28 -31.33 15.47 -5.59
CA ARG A 28 -32.07 16.42 -6.44
C ARG A 28 -32.79 15.74 -7.61
N VAL A 29 -32.20 14.70 -8.19
CA VAL A 29 -32.84 13.92 -9.25
C VAL A 29 -34.03 13.14 -8.70
N ALA A 30 -33.94 12.59 -7.49
CA ALA A 30 -35.06 11.92 -6.85
C ALA A 30 -36.22 12.89 -6.59
N ASP A 31 -35.93 14.06 -6.02
CA ASP A 31 -36.93 15.13 -5.80
C ASP A 31 -37.60 15.53 -7.12
N TYR A 32 -36.81 15.73 -8.19
CA TYR A 32 -37.33 16.04 -9.52
C TYR A 32 -38.22 14.92 -10.07
N CYS A 33 -37.82 13.66 -9.94
CA CYS A 33 -38.62 12.53 -10.44
C CYS A 33 -39.97 12.44 -9.71
N GLU A 34 -40.00 12.70 -8.41
CA GLU A 34 -41.23 12.74 -7.62
C GLU A 34 -42.15 13.88 -8.07
N ASP A 35 -41.62 15.10 -8.16
CA ASP A 35 -42.36 16.28 -8.60
C ASP A 35 -42.88 16.14 -10.04
N ASN A 36 -42.04 15.66 -10.96
CA ASN A 36 -42.40 15.41 -12.35
C ASN A 36 -43.50 14.36 -12.43
N TYR A 37 -43.39 13.26 -11.67
CA TYR A 37 -44.44 12.25 -11.64
C TYR A 37 -45.74 12.79 -11.03
N ALA A 38 -45.69 13.61 -9.99
CA ALA A 38 -46.87 14.20 -9.35
C ALA A 38 -47.61 15.17 -10.30
N GLN A 39 -46.86 16.04 -10.98
CA GLN A 39 -47.40 17.11 -11.83
C GLN A 39 -47.72 16.66 -13.26
N ALA A 40 -47.11 15.59 -13.76
CA ALA A 40 -47.31 15.14 -15.13
C ALA A 40 -48.76 14.68 -15.39
N THR A 41 -49.31 15.13 -16.54
CA THR A 41 -50.59 14.66 -17.07
C THR A 41 -50.49 13.24 -17.60
N ASP A 42 -49.36 12.88 -18.22
CA ASP A 42 -49.05 11.52 -18.67
C ASP A 42 -48.07 10.85 -17.71
N LYS A 43 -48.62 10.02 -16.80
CA LYS A 43 -47.85 9.29 -15.80
C LYS A 43 -46.92 8.24 -16.42
N ARG A 44 -47.26 7.70 -17.59
CA ARG A 44 -46.45 6.65 -18.22
C ARG A 44 -45.14 7.22 -18.74
N LYS A 45 -45.21 8.39 -19.38
CA LYS A 45 -44.03 9.12 -19.84
C LYS A 45 -43.12 9.56 -18.69
N ALA A 46 -43.69 10.10 -17.61
CA ALA A 46 -42.91 10.50 -16.44
C ALA A 46 -42.21 9.30 -15.75
N LEU A 47 -42.86 8.13 -15.76
CA LEU A 47 -42.27 6.89 -15.24
C LEU A 47 -41.10 6.41 -16.11
N GLU A 48 -41.24 6.45 -17.44
CA GLU A 48 -40.15 6.09 -18.36
C GLU A 48 -38.93 7.01 -18.17
N GLU A 49 -39.17 8.32 -17.98
CA GLU A 49 -38.11 9.29 -17.67
C GLU A 49 -37.41 8.96 -16.33
N THR A 50 -38.19 8.64 -15.30
CA THR A 50 -37.66 8.23 -13.99
C THR A 50 -36.82 6.96 -14.09
N MET A 51 -37.25 5.99 -14.90
CA MET A 51 -36.51 4.75 -15.13
C MET A 51 -35.18 5.01 -15.85
N ALA A 52 -35.16 5.93 -16.81
CA ALA A 52 -33.94 6.37 -17.48
C ALA A 52 -32.96 7.01 -16.49
N PHE A 53 -33.42 7.95 -15.66
CA PHE A 53 -32.58 8.57 -14.62
C PHE A 53 -32.07 7.56 -13.59
N THR A 54 -32.91 6.61 -13.17
CA THR A 54 -32.50 5.55 -12.24
C THR A 54 -31.41 4.66 -12.83
N THR A 55 -31.52 4.32 -14.11
CA THR A 55 -30.51 3.51 -14.82
C THR A 55 -29.19 4.27 -14.92
N GLN A 56 -29.24 5.56 -15.27
CA GLN A 56 -28.07 6.42 -15.33
C GLN A 56 -27.42 6.60 -13.95
N ALA A 57 -28.23 6.78 -12.89
CA ALA A 57 -27.77 6.89 -11.52
C ALA A 57 -27.04 5.62 -11.08
N LEU A 58 -27.63 4.45 -11.32
CA LEU A 58 -27.03 3.16 -10.99
C LEU A 58 -25.68 2.97 -11.69
N ALA A 59 -25.62 3.23 -13.01
CA ALA A 59 -24.39 3.12 -13.77
C ALA A 59 -23.30 4.09 -13.26
N SER A 60 -23.68 5.33 -12.98
CA SER A 60 -22.78 6.38 -12.46
C SER A 60 -22.19 6.00 -11.11
N VAL A 61 -23.01 5.56 -10.16
CA VAL A 61 -22.55 5.16 -8.82
C VAL A 61 -21.67 3.91 -8.91
N ALA A 62 -22.08 2.89 -9.68
CA ALA A 62 -21.31 1.66 -9.83
C ALA A 62 -19.90 1.95 -10.39
N TYR A 63 -19.80 2.81 -11.40
CA TYR A 63 -18.51 3.21 -11.98
C TYR A 63 -17.62 3.96 -10.97
N GLN A 64 -18.18 4.94 -10.27
CA GLN A 64 -17.42 5.74 -9.29
C GLN A 64 -16.93 4.89 -8.11
N VAL A 65 -17.79 4.02 -7.56
CA VAL A 65 -17.41 3.08 -6.50
C VAL A 65 -16.35 2.10 -6.99
N GLY A 66 -16.52 1.55 -8.19
CA GLY A 66 -15.57 0.62 -8.80
C GLY A 66 -14.18 1.23 -8.96
N ASN A 67 -14.11 2.44 -9.51
CA ASN A 67 -12.83 3.16 -9.66
C ASN A 67 -12.18 3.46 -8.32
N LEU A 68 -12.95 3.96 -7.34
CA LEU A 68 -12.42 4.28 -6.02
C LEU A 68 -11.89 3.03 -5.30
N ALA A 69 -12.61 1.92 -5.39
CA ALA A 69 -12.18 0.64 -4.85
C ALA A 69 -10.90 0.14 -5.54
N GLY A 70 -10.85 0.20 -6.88
CA GLY A 70 -9.67 -0.17 -7.65
C GLY A 70 -8.43 0.64 -7.25
N ASN A 71 -8.57 1.96 -7.18
CA ASN A 71 -7.49 2.86 -6.78
C ASN A 71 -7.03 2.62 -5.34
N THR A 72 -7.96 2.33 -4.43
CA THR A 72 -7.65 2.01 -3.03
C THR A 72 -6.91 0.68 -2.90
N LEU A 73 -7.35 -0.37 -3.60
CA LEU A 73 -6.66 -1.66 -3.63
C LEU A 73 -5.26 -1.52 -4.21
N ARG A 74 -5.12 -0.79 -5.32
CA ARG A 74 -3.81 -0.49 -5.95
C ARG A 74 -2.85 0.19 -4.97
N MET A 75 -3.34 1.16 -4.20
CA MET A 75 -2.55 1.83 -3.17
C MET A 75 -2.10 0.84 -2.08
N LEU A 76 -3.00 -0.03 -1.58
CA LEU A 76 -2.67 -1.03 -0.57
C LEU A 76 -1.62 -2.03 -1.06
N ASP A 77 -1.71 -2.48 -2.31
CA ASP A 77 -0.72 -3.37 -2.91
C ASP A 77 0.68 -2.71 -2.96
N LEU A 78 0.75 -1.45 -3.38
CA LEU A 78 1.99 -0.69 -3.42
C LEU A 78 2.59 -0.50 -2.01
N GLN A 79 1.76 -0.23 -1.01
CA GLN A 79 2.21 -0.13 0.39
C GLN A 79 2.69 -1.49 0.93
N ALA A 80 2.01 -2.59 0.62
CA ALA A 80 2.41 -3.93 1.03
C ALA A 80 3.80 -4.30 0.48
N VAL A 81 4.07 -3.98 -0.78
CA VAL A 81 5.40 -4.18 -1.39
C VAL A 81 6.45 -3.31 -0.70
N ALA A 82 6.16 -2.03 -0.44
CA ALA A 82 7.07 -1.14 0.26
C ALA A 82 7.41 -1.65 1.67
N LEU A 83 6.43 -2.15 2.41
CA LEU A 83 6.63 -2.72 3.75
C LEU A 83 7.52 -3.97 3.71
N ARG A 84 7.30 -4.89 2.77
CA ARG A 84 8.18 -6.07 2.61
C ARG A 84 9.63 -5.67 2.31
N GLN A 85 9.83 -4.60 1.55
CA GLN A 85 11.17 -4.08 1.29
C GLN A 85 11.82 -3.50 2.56
N VAL A 86 11.05 -2.79 3.39
CA VAL A 86 11.52 -2.29 4.69
C VAL A 86 11.87 -3.46 5.61
N GLU A 87 11.01 -4.48 5.68
CA GLU A 87 11.24 -5.70 6.46
C GLU A 87 12.54 -6.40 6.04
N ALA A 88 12.76 -6.61 4.73
CA ALA A 88 14.01 -7.21 4.23
C ALA A 88 15.26 -6.39 4.59
N ARG A 89 15.16 -5.05 4.55
CA ARG A 89 16.25 -4.15 4.96
C ARG A 89 16.53 -4.26 6.46
N VAL A 90 15.49 -4.35 7.29
CA VAL A 90 15.61 -4.54 8.74
C VAL A 90 16.26 -5.90 9.04
N SER A 91 15.84 -6.97 8.37
CA SER A 91 16.44 -8.31 8.52
C SER A 91 17.92 -8.31 8.14
N THR A 92 18.29 -7.64 7.03
CA THR A 92 19.69 -7.47 6.61
C THR A 92 20.50 -6.70 7.66
N LEU A 93 19.94 -5.62 8.23
CA LEU A 93 20.60 -4.86 9.29
C LEU A 93 20.76 -5.70 10.57
N GLY A 94 19.75 -6.48 10.93
CA GLY A 94 19.81 -7.42 12.06
C GLY A 94 20.93 -8.44 11.89
N GLN A 95 21.08 -9.04 10.71
CA GLN A 95 22.18 -9.94 10.39
C GLN A 95 23.55 -9.23 10.50
N LYS A 96 23.68 -8.03 9.94
CA LYS A 96 24.94 -7.26 10.01
C LYS A 96 25.32 -6.92 11.45
N LEU A 97 24.36 -6.48 12.26
CA LEU A 97 24.59 -6.17 13.67
C LEU A 97 24.95 -7.44 14.45
N GLY A 98 24.22 -8.54 14.25
CA GLY A 98 24.54 -9.83 14.87
C GLY A 98 25.95 -10.32 14.54
N ASN A 99 26.33 -10.29 13.26
CA ASN A 99 27.67 -10.66 12.82
C ASN A 99 28.74 -9.73 13.40
N SER A 100 28.48 -8.42 13.47
CA SER A 100 29.44 -7.45 14.05
C SER A 100 29.64 -7.66 15.55
N GLN A 101 28.57 -7.97 16.29
CA GLN A 101 28.64 -8.26 17.72
C GLN A 101 29.39 -9.57 17.99
N LEU A 102 29.11 -10.61 17.20
CA LEU A 102 29.82 -11.87 17.28
C LEU A 102 31.32 -11.69 17.00
N ASN A 103 31.67 -10.96 15.93
CA ASN A 103 33.06 -10.67 15.59
C ASN A 103 33.78 -9.87 16.68
N LEU A 104 33.10 -8.90 17.29
CA LEU A 104 33.66 -8.12 18.40
C LEU A 104 33.91 -8.99 19.63
N LEU A 105 32.98 -9.89 19.98
CA LEU A 105 33.15 -10.81 21.11
C LEU A 105 34.31 -11.77 20.89
N ILE A 106 34.46 -12.32 19.67
CA ILE A 106 35.61 -13.16 19.31
C ILE A 106 36.91 -12.36 19.44
N PHE A 107 36.94 -11.12 18.95
CA PHE A 107 38.12 -10.25 19.06
C PHE A 107 38.50 -9.98 20.53
N VAL A 108 37.53 -9.65 21.39
CA VAL A 108 37.80 -9.42 22.82
C VAL A 108 38.28 -10.71 23.50
N ALA A 109 37.65 -11.85 23.21
CA ALA A 109 38.04 -13.14 23.80
C ALA A 109 39.48 -13.54 23.44
N VAL A 110 39.86 -13.43 22.16
CA VAL A 110 41.18 -13.85 21.68
C VAL A 110 42.24 -12.81 22.00
N SER A 111 42.01 -11.54 21.67
CA SER A 111 43.04 -10.49 21.71
C SER A 111 43.20 -9.83 23.09
N VAL A 112 42.13 -9.71 23.87
CA VAL A 112 42.17 -9.03 25.18
C VAL A 112 42.29 -10.02 26.31
N LEU A 113 41.53 -11.12 26.26
CA LEU A 113 41.47 -12.12 27.32
C LEU A 113 42.41 -13.31 27.11
N GLY A 114 43.04 -13.43 25.93
CA GLY A 114 44.01 -14.49 25.63
C GLY A 114 43.41 -15.90 25.57
N LEU A 115 42.09 -16.01 25.35
CA LEU A 115 41.41 -17.29 25.17
C LEU A 115 41.80 -17.91 23.82
N ALA A 116 41.91 -19.24 23.78
CA ALA A 116 42.12 -19.96 22.53
C ALA A 116 40.96 -19.66 21.56
N ALA A 117 41.29 -19.41 20.28
CA ALA A 117 40.29 -19.22 19.25
C ALA A 117 39.35 -20.43 19.18
N PRO A 118 38.03 -20.23 19.01
CA PRO A 118 37.10 -21.35 18.88
C PRO A 118 37.52 -22.21 17.69
N SER A 119 37.79 -23.49 17.95
CA SER A 119 38.09 -24.48 16.91
C SER A 119 36.88 -24.60 15.96
N ASP A 120 37.14 -24.54 14.66
CA ASP A 120 36.20 -24.67 13.53
C ASP A 120 34.86 -25.35 13.86
N GLU A 121 33.84 -24.55 14.17
CA GLU A 121 32.45 -24.97 13.99
C GLU A 121 31.66 -23.83 13.33
N VAL A 122 31.68 -23.87 11.99
CA VAL A 122 30.76 -23.27 11.02
C VAL A 122 30.61 -21.74 11.04
N LEU A 123 31.53 -21.06 10.34
CA LEU A 123 31.20 -19.82 9.62
C LEU A 123 30.20 -20.17 8.50
N PRO A 124 29.08 -19.45 8.33
CA PRO A 124 28.27 -19.58 7.13
C PRO A 124 29.11 -19.02 5.96
N GLU A 125 29.39 -19.93 5.02
CA GLU A 125 30.12 -19.73 3.77
C GLU A 125 31.63 -19.49 3.87
N GLY A 126 32.36 -20.58 4.10
CA GLY A 126 33.37 -21.05 3.13
C GLY A 126 34.60 -20.17 2.85
N LYS A 127 34.88 -19.14 3.66
CA LYS A 127 36.16 -18.43 3.65
C LYS A 127 36.83 -18.58 5.00
N ALA A 128 37.94 -19.32 5.02
CA ALA A 128 38.87 -19.30 6.13
C ALA A 128 39.41 -17.86 6.26
N LEU A 129 39.06 -17.18 7.34
CA LEU A 129 39.63 -15.87 7.66
C LEU A 129 41.10 -16.09 8.01
N SER A 130 41.98 -15.64 7.13
CA SER A 130 43.43 -15.66 7.36
C SER A 130 43.80 -14.50 8.27
N PHE A 131 44.80 -14.70 9.14
CA PHE A 131 45.34 -13.63 10.00
C PHE A 131 45.82 -12.41 9.20
N SER A 132 46.16 -12.59 7.91
CA SER A 132 46.53 -11.52 6.98
C SER A 132 45.37 -10.61 6.56
N ASP A 133 44.11 -11.03 6.75
CA ASP A 133 42.94 -10.24 6.32
C ASP A 133 42.62 -9.10 7.32
N PHE A 134 43.21 -9.14 8.51
CA PHE A 134 43.01 -8.17 9.59
C PHE A 134 44.13 -7.14 9.75
N TYR A 135 45.23 -7.26 8.98
CA TYR A 135 46.35 -6.30 8.99
C TYR A 135 46.86 -6.02 7.56
N PRO A 136 46.46 -4.90 6.92
CA PRO A 136 47.18 -4.42 5.74
C PRO A 136 48.53 -3.82 6.19
N ALA A 137 49.59 -4.16 5.48
CA ALA A 137 50.88 -3.48 5.59
C ALA A 137 50.78 -2.03 5.11
#